data_AF-A0A935S9S8-F1
#
_entry.id   AF-A0A935S9S8-F1
#
_cell.length_a   1.000
_cell.length_b   1.000
_cell.length_c   1.000
_cell.angle_alpha   90.00
_cell.angle_beta   90.00
_cell.angle_gamma   90.00
#
_symmetry.space_group_name_H-M   'P 1'
#
loop_
_entity.id
_entity.type
_entity.pdbx_description
1 polymer ?
#
loop_
_entity_poly.entity_id
_entity_poly.type
_entity_poly.pdbx_seq_one_letter_code
_entity_poly.pdbx_strand_id
1 'polypeptide(L)'
;MTKLRIIAGFVAAIVITASSGAHSVLGWPVMRGRLAETNAPADLVLGLGIGWVFGGVCMLAFGATALWMLSRVAKGEAHSLAPLRIIAVIYVAFGAGAMAVSGGNPFYAVFIVPGLLLAYASFGSNTPLPRR
;
A
#
# COMPACT_ATOMS: atom_id res chain seq x y z
N MET A 1 0.95 21.59 -0.95
CA MET A 1 -0.15 20.61 -1.06
C MET A 1 -1.41 21.18 -0.43
N THR A 2 -2.57 20.96 -1.04
CA THR A 2 -3.87 21.38 -0.45
C THR A 2 -4.28 20.47 0.71
N LYS A 3 -5.18 20.92 1.59
CA LYS A 3 -5.69 20.11 2.72
C LYS A 3 -6.30 18.80 2.25
N LEU A 4 -7.09 18.84 1.18
CA LEU A 4 -7.73 17.66 0.60
C LEU A 4 -6.70 16.60 0.15
N ARG A 5 -5.60 17.04 -0.45
CA ARG A 5 -4.53 16.13 -0.90
C ARG A 5 -3.75 15.53 0.26
N ILE A 6 -3.55 16.29 1.33
CA ILE A 6 -2.96 15.77 2.58
C ILE A 6 -3.87 14.71 3.19
N ILE A 7 -5.18 14.98 3.30
CA ILE A 7 -6.17 14.02 3.83
C ILE A 7 -6.18 12.74 2.98
N ALA A 8 -6.26 12.87 1.65
CA ALA A 8 -6.21 11.72 0.74
C ALA A 8 -4.94 10.88 0.92
N GLY A 9 -3.79 11.54 1.07
CA GLY A 9 -2.51 10.88 1.35
C GLY A 9 -2.53 10.12 2.67
N PHE A 10 -3.06 10.71 3.75
CA PHE A 10 -3.16 10.04 5.05
C PHE A 10 -4.10 8.84 4.99
N VAL A 11 -5.27 8.97 4.35
CA VAL A 11 -6.19 7.85 4.14
C VAL A 11 -5.48 6.71 3.40
N ALA A 12 -4.80 7.01 2.30
CA ALA A 12 -4.03 6.02 1.56
C ALA A 12 -2.96 5.33 2.42
N ALA A 13 -2.17 6.11 3.16
CA ALA A 13 -1.08 5.59 3.99
C ALA A 13 -1.59 4.73 5.16
N ILE A 14 -2.72 5.11 5.77
CA ILE A 14 -3.39 4.32 6.82
C ILE A 14 -3.88 2.99 6.23
N VAL A 15 -4.55 3.03 5.08
CA VAL A 15 -5.05 1.81 4.41
C VAL A 15 -3.89 0.88 4.06
N ILE A 16 -2.80 1.40 3.49
CA ILE A 16 -1.59 0.63 3.18
C ILE A 16 -1.01 -0.03 4.45
N THR A 17 -0.92 0.74 5.54
CA THR A 17 -0.39 0.24 6.82
C THR A 17 -1.28 -0.86 7.40
N ALA A 18 -2.59 -0.63 7.47
CA ALA A 18 -3.56 -1.61 7.97
C ALA A 18 -3.61 -2.88 7.10
N SER A 19 -3.37 -2.73 5.79
CA SER A 19 -3.32 -3.85 4.85
C SER A 19 -2.18 -4.82 5.14
N SER A 20 -1.08 -4.39 5.79
CA SER A 20 -0.04 -5.31 6.27
C SER A 20 -0.60 -6.37 7.24
N GLY A 21 -1.42 -5.94 8.21
CA GLY A 21 -2.07 -6.85 9.15
C GLY A 21 -3.09 -7.75 8.46
N ALA A 22 -3.93 -7.18 7.59
CA ALA A 22 -4.89 -7.97 6.82
C ALA A 22 -4.20 -9.00 5.90
N HIS A 23 -3.07 -8.65 5.31
CA HIS A 23 -2.30 -9.54 4.45
C HIS A 23 -1.63 -10.66 5.25
N SER A 24 -0.81 -10.33 6.24
CA SER A 24 0.03 -11.34 6.93
C SER A 24 -0.64 -12.03 8.11
N VAL A 25 -1.41 -11.31 8.93
CA VAL A 25 -2.02 -11.89 10.14
C VAL A 25 -3.33 -12.58 9.82
N LEU A 26 -4.15 -11.99 8.94
CA LEU A 26 -5.46 -12.54 8.58
C LEU A 26 -5.41 -13.38 7.30
N GLY A 27 -4.71 -12.92 6.27
CA GLY A 27 -4.68 -13.56 4.96
C GLY A 27 -3.86 -14.85 4.93
N TRP A 28 -2.68 -14.87 5.56
CA TRP A 28 -1.80 -16.04 5.52
C TRP A 28 -2.43 -17.30 6.16
N PRO A 29 -3.06 -17.25 7.36
CA PRO A 29 -3.70 -18.44 7.92
C PRO A 29 -4.78 -19.03 7.01
N VAL A 30 -5.57 -18.18 6.36
CA VAL A 30 -6.60 -18.62 5.39
C VAL A 30 -5.95 -19.29 4.19
N MET A 31 -4.93 -18.67 3.58
CA MET A 31 -4.21 -19.23 2.44
C MET A 31 -3.54 -20.57 2.79
N ARG A 32 -2.87 -20.63 3.95
CA ARG A 32 -2.22 -21.85 4.45
C ARG A 32 -3.23 -22.98 4.66
N GLY A 33 -4.43 -22.68 5.18
CA GLY A 33 -5.52 -23.64 5.30
C GLY A 33 -5.92 -24.23 3.95
N ARG A 34 -6.10 -23.38 2.93
CA ARG A 34 -6.41 -23.82 1.56
C ARG A 34 -5.30 -24.66 0.94
N LEU A 35 -4.04 -24.32 1.17
CA LEU A 35 -2.91 -25.10 0.68
C LEU A 35 -2.86 -26.49 1.31
N ALA A 36 -3.20 -26.60 2.60
CA ALA A 36 -3.31 -27.87 3.30
C ALA A 36 -4.42 -28.76 2.71
N GLU A 37 -5.57 -28.18 2.35
CA GLU A 37 -6.68 -28.89 1.66
C GLU A 37 -6.23 -29.50 0.31
N THR A 38 -5.21 -28.93 -0.33
CA THR A 38 -4.67 -29.39 -1.62
C THR A 38 -3.47 -30.32 -1.52
N ASN A 39 -3.04 -30.72 -0.31
CA ASN A 39 -1.82 -31.50 -0.08
C ASN A 39 -0.56 -30.86 -0.70
N ALA A 40 -0.45 -29.54 -0.63
CA ALA A 40 0.70 -28.82 -1.17
C ALA A 40 2.01 -29.24 -0.47
N PRO A 41 3.12 -29.42 -1.22
CA PRO A 41 4.44 -29.73 -0.65
C PRO A 41 4.88 -28.73 0.42
N ALA A 42 5.48 -29.23 1.50
CA ALA A 42 5.80 -28.42 2.68
C ALA A 42 6.81 -27.30 2.40
N ASP A 43 7.75 -27.53 1.49
CA ASP A 43 8.73 -26.56 1.02
C ASP A 43 8.07 -25.41 0.24
N LEU A 44 7.09 -25.71 -0.61
CA LEU A 44 6.32 -24.69 -1.33
C LEU A 44 5.46 -23.85 -0.37
N VAL A 45 4.82 -24.49 0.62
CA VAL A 45 4.06 -23.78 1.66
C VAL A 45 4.98 -22.87 2.47
N LEU A 46 6.17 -23.35 2.85
CA LEU A 46 7.15 -22.56 3.58
C LEU A 46 7.67 -21.37 2.77
N GLY A 47 8.10 -21.61 1.52
CA GLY A 47 8.62 -20.57 0.63
C GLY A 47 7.59 -19.48 0.36
N LEU A 48 6.34 -19.87 0.06
CA LEU A 48 5.24 -18.94 -0.11
C LEU A 48 4.95 -18.17 1.19
N GLY A 49 4.95 -18.85 2.34
CA GLY A 49 4.69 -18.22 3.63
C GLY A 49 5.72 -17.14 3.98
N ILE A 50 7.01 -17.39 3.73
CA ILE A 50 8.07 -16.40 3.95
C ILE A 50 7.84 -15.18 3.03
N GLY A 51 7.62 -15.42 1.74
CA GLY A 51 7.34 -14.34 0.78
C GLY A 51 6.09 -13.54 1.12
N TRP A 52 5.05 -14.21 1.58
CA TRP A 52 3.78 -13.60 2.00
C TRP A 52 3.98 -12.68 3.21
N VAL A 53 4.65 -13.17 4.26
CA VAL A 53 4.91 -12.35 5.45
C VAL A 53 5.80 -11.16 5.12
N PHE A 54 6.85 -11.38 4.30
CA PHE A 54 7.71 -10.30 3.82
C PHE A 54 6.92 -9.25 3.04
N GLY A 55 5.98 -9.66 2.18
CA GLY A 55 5.04 -8.76 1.51
C GLY A 55 4.32 -7.84 2.49
N GLY A 56 3.80 -8.37 3.59
CA GLY A 56 3.18 -7.56 4.63
C GLY A 56 4.15 -6.62 5.36
N VAL A 57 5.40 -7.04 5.61
CA VAL A 57 6.44 -6.16 6.19
C VAL A 57 6.75 -4.99 5.25
N CYS A 58 6.83 -5.25 3.93
CA CYS A 58 7.00 -4.19 2.93
C CYS A 58 5.81 -3.22 2.91
N MET A 59 4.57 -3.72 3.01
CA MET A 59 3.39 -2.85 3.10
C MET A 59 3.45 -1.94 4.34
N LEU A 60 3.83 -2.49 5.50
CA LEU A 60 4.02 -1.72 6.73
C LEU A 60 5.09 -0.65 6.56
N ALA A 61 6.25 -1.00 5.99
CA ALA A 61 7.34 -0.06 5.74
C ALA A 61 6.91 1.08 4.81
N PHE A 62 6.22 0.77 3.71
CA PHE A 62 5.71 1.78 2.78
C PHE A 62 4.64 2.68 3.42
N GLY A 63 3.70 2.09 4.15
CA GLY A 63 2.66 2.84 4.85
C GLY A 63 3.24 3.76 5.92
N ALA A 64 4.14 3.26 6.77
CA ALA A 64 4.81 4.04 7.80
C ALA A 64 5.67 5.17 7.20
N THR A 65 6.40 4.88 6.12
CA THR A 65 7.17 5.90 5.40
C THR A 65 6.24 6.99 4.87
N ALA A 66 5.11 6.61 4.27
CA ALA A 66 4.14 7.57 3.75
C ALA A 66 3.51 8.43 4.86
N LEU A 67 3.11 7.82 5.98
CA LEU A 67 2.60 8.52 7.16
C LEU A 67 3.61 9.53 7.71
N TRP A 68 4.87 9.11 7.85
CA TRP A 68 5.94 9.96 8.35
C TRP A 68 6.16 11.16 7.43
N MET A 69 6.30 10.93 6.12
CA MET A 69 6.50 12.01 5.15
C MET A 69 5.32 12.98 5.10
N LEU A 70 4.08 12.47 5.09
CA LEU A 70 2.88 13.31 5.10
C LEU A 70 2.78 14.13 6.39
N SER A 71 3.22 13.60 7.53
CA SER A 71 3.28 14.36 8.79
C SER A 71 4.24 15.55 8.73
N ARG A 72 5.37 15.38 8.03
CA ARG A 72 6.36 16.44 7.80
C ARG A 72 5.81 17.52 6.88
N VAL A 73 5.20 17.10 5.77
CA VAL A 73 4.55 18.02 4.82
C VAL A 73 3.39 18.78 5.47
N ALA A 74 2.60 18.13 6.33
CA ALA A 74 1.50 18.76 7.06
C ALA A 74 1.98 19.83 8.04
N LYS A 75 3.20 19.70 8.57
CA LYS A 75 3.88 20.73 9.39
C LYS A 75 4.49 21.86 8.56
N GLY A 76 4.35 21.83 7.23
CA GLY A 76 4.92 22.83 6.32
C GLY A 76 6.40 22.65 6.04
N GLU A 77 7.00 21.53 6.42
CA GLU A 77 8.40 21.25 6.13
C GLU A 77 8.60 20.95 4.63
N ALA A 78 9.67 21.51 4.05
CA ALA A 78 10.05 21.22 2.66
C ALA A 78 10.67 19.82 2.58
N HIS A 79 9.95 18.87 1.98
CA HIS A 79 10.43 17.51 1.74
C HIS A 79 10.13 17.08 0.31
N SER A 80 11.00 16.23 -0.24
CA SER A 80 10.75 15.60 -1.53
C SER A 80 9.53 14.68 -1.44
N LEU A 81 8.61 14.79 -2.41
CA LEU A 81 7.47 13.87 -2.52
C LEU A 81 7.79 12.61 -3.34
N ALA A 82 9.05 12.46 -3.80
CA ALA A 82 9.43 11.35 -4.67
C ALA A 82 9.14 9.95 -4.08
N PRO A 83 9.41 9.66 -2.78
CA PRO A 83 9.09 8.36 -2.22
C PRO A 83 7.58 8.05 -2.25
N LEU A 84 6.72 9.04 -1.97
CA LEU A 84 5.25 8.86 -2.07
C LEU A 84 4.83 8.51 -3.50
N ARG A 85 5.45 9.15 -4.50
CA ARG A 85 5.18 8.88 -5.92
C ARG A 85 5.61 7.47 -6.33
N ILE A 86 6.79 7.04 -5.88
CA ILE A 86 7.30 5.69 -6.14
C ILE A 86 6.35 4.65 -5.56
N ILE A 87 5.97 4.80 -4.28
CA ILE A 87 5.02 3.89 -3.62
C ILE A 87 3.68 3.86 -4.38
N ALA A 88 3.15 5.03 -4.76
CA ALA A 88 1.90 5.13 -5.49
C ALA A 88 1.94 4.38 -6.83
N VAL A 89 2.99 4.59 -7.63
CA VAL A 89 3.16 3.92 -8.93
C VAL A 89 3.27 2.41 -8.75
N ILE A 90 4.08 1.94 -7.80
CA ILE A 90 4.25 0.50 -7.55
C ILE A 90 2.93 -0.13 -7.11
N TYR A 91 2.16 0.53 -6.22
CA TYR A 91 0.86 0.04 -5.77
C TYR A 91 -0.15 -0.09 -6.92
N VAL A 92 -0.26 0.95 -7.75
CA VAL A 92 -1.18 0.94 -8.90
C VAL A 92 -0.75 -0.10 -9.92
N ALA A 93 0.53 -0.16 -10.27
CA ALA A 93 1.06 -1.11 -11.24
C ALA A 93 0.87 -2.57 -10.78
N PHE A 94 1.18 -2.86 -9.51
CA PHE A 94 0.96 -4.19 -8.94
C PHE A 94 -0.54 -4.54 -8.91
N GLY A 95 -1.40 -3.64 -8.43
CA GLY A 95 -2.84 -3.86 -8.38
C GLY A 95 -3.46 -4.13 -9.75
N ALA A 96 -3.08 -3.32 -10.75
CA ALA A 96 -3.53 -3.51 -12.14
C ALA A 96 -3.05 -4.84 -12.72
N GLY A 97 -1.76 -5.17 -12.53
CA GLY A 97 -1.20 -6.44 -12.98
C GLY A 97 -1.89 -7.65 -12.32
N ALA A 98 -2.08 -7.60 -11.00
CA ALA A 98 -2.72 -8.66 -10.23
C ALA A 98 -4.20 -8.84 -10.63
N MET A 99 -4.92 -7.74 -10.87
CA MET A 99 -6.27 -7.77 -11.41
C MET A 99 -6.32 -8.43 -12.79
N ALA A 100 -5.39 -8.08 -13.69
CA ALA A 100 -5.34 -8.63 -15.04
C ALA A 100 -5.08 -10.14 -15.05
N VAL A 101 -4.09 -10.63 -14.29
CA VAL A 101 -3.77 -12.07 -14.23
C VAL A 101 -4.83 -12.90 -13.50
N SER A 102 -5.68 -12.25 -12.69
CA SER A 102 -6.75 -12.90 -11.92
C SER A 102 -8.12 -12.76 -12.58
N GLY A 103 -8.18 -12.55 -13.89
CA GLY A 103 -9.45 -12.47 -14.64
C GLY A 103 -10.31 -11.27 -14.28
N GLY A 104 -9.72 -10.16 -13.86
CA GLY A 104 -10.44 -8.94 -13.50
C GLY A 104 -10.99 -8.92 -12.08
N ASN A 105 -10.49 -9.76 -11.17
CA ASN A 105 -10.99 -9.83 -9.80
C ASN A 105 -10.93 -8.45 -9.10
N PRO A 106 -12.07 -7.86 -8.68
CA PRO A 106 -12.12 -6.52 -8.12
C PRO A 106 -11.44 -6.41 -6.74
N PHE A 107 -11.16 -7.53 -6.07
CA PHE A 107 -10.39 -7.54 -4.81
C PHE A 107 -9.08 -6.74 -4.91
N TYR A 108 -8.40 -6.80 -6.06
CA TYR A 108 -7.13 -6.09 -6.27
C TYR A 108 -7.27 -4.55 -6.35
N ALA A 109 -8.49 -4.02 -6.35
CA ALA A 109 -8.73 -2.59 -6.12
C ALA A 109 -8.18 -2.12 -4.76
N VAL A 110 -7.98 -3.03 -3.80
CA VAL A 110 -7.32 -2.74 -2.51
C VAL A 110 -5.89 -2.21 -2.67
N PHE A 111 -5.22 -2.47 -3.80
CA PHE A 111 -3.93 -1.88 -4.13
C PHE A 111 -4.09 -0.60 -4.98
N ILE A 112 -5.01 -0.63 -5.94
CA ILE A 112 -5.20 0.45 -6.91
C ILE A 112 -5.72 1.72 -6.22
N VAL A 113 -6.78 1.61 -5.41
CA VAL A 113 -7.44 2.77 -4.77
C VAL A 113 -6.48 3.55 -3.86
N PRO A 114 -5.80 2.94 -2.86
CA PRO A 114 -4.84 3.68 -2.06
C PRO A 114 -3.64 4.18 -2.90
N GLY A 115 -3.20 3.44 -3.91
CA GLY A 115 -2.18 3.90 -4.85
C GLY A 115 -2.58 5.18 -5.58
N LEU A 116 -3.80 5.24 -6.12
CA LEU A 116 -4.35 6.43 -6.79
C LEU A 116 -4.56 7.60 -5.83
N LEU A 117 -5.02 7.36 -4.61
CA LEU A 117 -5.14 8.40 -3.58
C LEU A 117 -3.76 8.97 -3.21
N LEU A 118 -2.75 8.12 -3.09
CA LEU A 118 -1.37 8.55 -2.82
C LEU A 118 -0.75 9.27 -4.02
N ALA A 119 -1.09 8.87 -5.25
CA ALA A 119 -0.70 9.59 -6.47
C ALA A 119 -1.34 10.98 -6.51
N TYR A 120 -2.64 11.08 -6.24
CA TYR A 120 -3.35 12.35 -6.13
C TYR A 120 -2.72 13.25 -5.07
N ALA A 121 -2.34 12.69 -3.92
CA ALA A 121 -1.63 13.41 -2.88
C ALA A 121 -0.27 13.95 -3.37
N SER A 122 0.50 13.19 -4.15
CA SER A 122 1.93 13.47 -4.41
C SER A 122 2.28 14.11 -5.76
N PHE A 123 1.44 14.00 -6.80
CA PHE A 123 1.76 14.47 -8.16
C PHE A 123 1.24 15.87 -8.53
N GLY A 124 0.17 16.37 -7.93
CA GLY A 124 -0.35 17.71 -8.24
C GLY A 124 0.55 18.87 -7.79
N SER A 125 0.29 20.07 -8.32
CA SER A 125 1.01 21.31 -8.03
C SER A 125 0.98 21.71 -6.54
N ASN A 126 2.11 22.19 -6.02
CA ASN A 126 2.25 22.65 -4.65
C ASN A 126 1.72 24.08 -4.51
N THR A 127 0.40 24.28 -4.49
CA THR A 127 -0.13 25.50 -3.89
C THR A 127 0.13 25.41 -2.37
N PRO A 128 0.88 26.34 -1.76
CA PRO A 128 1.11 26.34 -0.33
C PRO A 128 -0.21 26.55 0.41
N LEU A 129 -0.36 25.92 1.58
CA LEU A 129 -1.45 26.29 2.48
C LEU A 129 -1.19 27.73 2.98
N PRO A 130 -2.23 28.59 3.07
CA PRO A 130 -2.07 29.88 3.73
C PRO A 130 -1.58 29.65 5.16
N ARG A 131 -0.45 30.27 5.51
CA ARG A 131 0.06 30.30 6.88
C ARG A 131 -1.01 30.99 7.73
N ARG A 132 -1.57 30.26 8.70
CA ARG A 132 -2.40 30.85 9.76
C ARG A 132 -1.50 31.26 10.90
#